data_AF-A0A9X9WBP9-F1
#
_entry.id   AF-A0A9X9WBP9-F1
#
_cell.length_a   1.000
_cell.length_b   1.000
_cell.length_c   1.000
_cell.angle_alpha   90.00
_cell.angle_beta   90.00
_cell.angle_gamma   90.00
#
_symmetry.space_group_name_H-M   'P 1'
#
loop_
_entity.id
_entity.type
_entity.pdbx_description
1 polymer ?
#
loop_
_entity_poly.entity_id
_entity_poly.type
_entity_poly.pdbx_seq_one_letter_code
_entity_poly.pdbx_strand_id
1 'polypeptide(L)'
;MSGEFEAEVFPRGEFAVQIMDMSGANGSDPVETVTGFISIEHANAFARRYVRDSVERCRAPGADAKATLDAWFAYGEDAEVLGAGDDAWVSRSELKDFADTPVRDAEERNWRVLDPRQDEDDDEEEDEA
;
A
#
# COMPACT_ATOMS: atom_id res chain seq x y z
N MET A 1 -24.13 17.18 -1.36
CA MET A 1 -24.11 16.37 -2.59
C MET A 1 -23.18 15.22 -2.28
N SER A 2 -23.77 14.10 -1.86
CA SER A 2 -23.02 12.89 -1.57
C SER A 2 -22.71 12.27 -2.92
N GLY A 3 -21.42 12.24 -3.30
CA GLY A 3 -20.99 11.51 -4.47
C GLY A 3 -21.25 10.04 -4.20
N GLU A 4 -22.23 9.48 -4.91
CA GLU A 4 -22.25 8.04 -5.18
C GLU A 4 -20.94 7.74 -5.88
N PHE A 5 -19.96 7.21 -5.14
CA PHE A 5 -18.91 6.43 -5.77
C PHE A 5 -19.65 5.25 -6.40
N GLU A 6 -19.80 5.29 -7.72
CA GLU A 6 -20.14 4.11 -8.52
C GLU A 6 -19.32 2.96 -7.96
N ALA A 7 -19.97 1.83 -7.67
CA ALA A 7 -19.26 0.61 -7.32
C ALA A 7 -18.29 0.31 -8.46
N GLU A 8 -17.03 0.76 -8.30
CA GLU A 8 -15.96 0.46 -9.22
C GLU A 8 -15.83 -1.05 -9.18
N VAL A 9 -16.30 -1.67 -10.27
CA VAL A 9 -16.15 -3.10 -10.47
C VAL A 9 -14.67 -3.32 -10.72
N PHE A 10 -13.94 -3.64 -9.65
CA PHE A 10 -12.54 -4.02 -9.80
C PHE A 10 -12.51 -5.30 -10.65
N PRO A 11 -11.71 -5.32 -11.74
CA PRO A 11 -11.70 -6.44 -12.69
C PRO A 11 -11.33 -7.78 -12.04
N ARG A 12 -10.71 -7.75 -10.85
CA ARG A 12 -10.44 -8.89 -9.96
C ARG A 12 -10.71 -8.46 -8.51
N GLY A 13 -11.55 -9.20 -7.78
CA GLY A 13 -11.86 -8.95 -6.36
C GLY A 13 -12.89 -7.83 -6.11
N GLU A 14 -13.23 -7.63 -4.82
CA GLU A 14 -14.17 -6.59 -4.37
C GLU A 14 -13.44 -5.30 -3.93
N PHE A 15 -12.12 -5.37 -3.77
CA PHE A 15 -11.29 -4.27 -3.27
C PHE A 15 -10.03 -4.09 -4.12
N ALA A 16 -9.51 -2.87 -4.12
CA ALA A 16 -8.24 -2.53 -4.74
C ALA A 16 -7.40 -1.65 -3.80
N VAL A 17 -6.10 -1.59 -4.05
CA VAL A 17 -5.18 -0.69 -3.37
C VAL A 17 -4.46 0.17 -4.40
N GLN A 18 -4.62 1.48 -4.32
CA GLN A 18 -3.90 2.44 -5.13
C GLN A 18 -2.59 2.84 -4.45
N ILE A 19 -1.50 2.72 -5.19
CA ILE A 19 -0.18 3.18 -4.76
C ILE A 19 0.01 4.62 -5.24
N MET A 20 0.23 5.54 -4.31
CA MET A 20 0.33 6.97 -4.58
C MET A 20 1.76 7.46 -4.39
N ASP A 21 2.29 8.17 -5.38
CA ASP A 21 3.59 8.83 -5.26
C ASP A 21 3.49 10.08 -4.38
N MET A 22 4.30 10.15 -3.32
CA MET A 22 4.29 11.30 -2.41
C MET A 22 5.14 12.46 -2.92
N SER A 23 6.05 12.23 -3.87
CA SER A 23 6.92 13.27 -4.41
C SER A 23 6.16 14.32 -5.26
N GLY A 24 4.95 13.97 -5.71
CA GLY A 24 4.12 14.77 -6.59
C GLY A 24 4.53 14.71 -8.06
N ALA A 25 5.50 13.86 -8.42
CA ALA A 25 5.92 13.66 -9.80
C ALA A 25 4.82 13.00 -10.63
N ASN A 26 4.00 12.15 -10.01
CA ASN A 26 2.85 11.51 -10.65
C ASN A 26 1.53 12.31 -10.51
N GLY A 27 1.58 13.52 -9.94
CA GLY A 27 0.40 14.35 -9.75
C GLY A 27 -0.62 13.71 -8.82
N SER A 28 -1.85 13.54 -9.31
CA SER A 28 -2.96 12.90 -8.58
C SER A 28 -3.28 11.49 -9.11
N ASP A 29 -2.52 11.02 -10.09
CA ASP A 29 -2.72 9.69 -10.65
C ASP A 29 -1.95 8.67 -9.79
N PRO A 30 -2.52 7.48 -9.54
CA PRO A 30 -1.79 6.42 -8.87
C PRO A 30 -0.61 5.94 -9.72
N VAL A 31 0.49 5.56 -9.06
CA VAL A 31 1.62 4.87 -9.68
C VAL A 31 1.18 3.49 -10.18
N GLU A 32 0.37 2.82 -9.36
CA GLU A 32 -0.17 1.49 -9.65
C GLU A 32 -1.52 1.31 -8.94
N THR A 33 -2.42 0.52 -9.54
CA THR A 33 -3.62 0.02 -8.87
C THR A 33 -3.54 -1.50 -8.78
N VAL A 34 -3.40 -2.01 -7.56
CA VAL A 34 -3.37 -3.44 -7.27
C VAL A 34 -4.80 -3.92 -7.03
N THR A 35 -5.24 -4.92 -7.79
CA THR A 35 -6.59 -5.53 -7.68
C THR A 35 -6.46 -6.99 -7.24
N GLY A 36 -7.58 -7.68 -6.99
CA GLY A 36 -7.60 -9.10 -6.60
C GLY A 36 -7.82 -9.35 -5.11
N PHE A 37 -8.00 -8.30 -4.30
CA PHE A 37 -8.28 -8.46 -2.88
C PHE A 37 -9.72 -8.95 -2.65
N ILE A 38 -9.85 -10.03 -1.88
CA ILE A 38 -11.13 -10.69 -1.60
C ILE A 38 -11.77 -10.26 -0.27
N SER A 39 -11.06 -9.49 0.56
CA SER A 39 -11.59 -8.96 1.81
C SER A 39 -10.96 -7.62 2.19
N ILE A 40 -11.68 -6.84 3.01
CA ILE A 40 -11.20 -5.56 3.57
C ILE A 40 -9.95 -5.78 4.41
N GLU A 41 -9.91 -6.84 5.23
CA GLU A 41 -8.77 -7.15 6.09
C GLU A 41 -7.51 -7.43 5.28
N HIS A 42 -7.64 -8.12 4.15
CA HIS A 42 -6.53 -8.40 3.24
C HIS A 42 -6.00 -7.11 2.60
N ALA A 43 -6.89 -6.30 2.02
CA ALA A 43 -6.52 -5.01 1.41
C ALA A 43 -5.88 -4.04 2.43
N ASN A 44 -6.49 -3.91 3.62
CA ASN A 44 -5.98 -3.06 4.70
C ASN A 44 -4.61 -3.55 5.21
N ALA A 45 -4.45 -4.87 5.36
CA ALA A 45 -3.17 -5.44 5.80
C ALA A 45 -2.07 -5.22 4.76
N PHE A 46 -2.40 -5.38 3.46
CA PHE A 46 -1.48 -5.07 2.37
C PHE A 46 -1.07 -3.59 2.38
N ALA A 47 -2.04 -2.67 2.37
CA ALA A 47 -1.78 -1.23 2.35
C ALA A 47 -0.92 -0.79 3.54
N ARG A 48 -1.26 -1.24 4.75
CA ARG A 48 -0.51 -0.93 5.96
C ARG A 48 0.95 -1.41 5.89
N ARG A 49 1.20 -2.66 5.48
CA ARG A 49 2.56 -3.20 5.35
C ARG A 49 3.35 -2.56 4.22
N TYR A 50 2.67 -2.18 3.13
CA TYR A 50 3.26 -1.46 2.01
C TYR A 50 3.80 -0.09 2.46
N VAL A 51 2.97 0.72 3.12
CA VAL A 51 3.38 2.03 3.64
C VAL A 51 4.48 1.88 4.68
N ARG A 52 4.39 0.87 5.56
CA ARG A 52 5.45 0.57 6.53
C ARG A 52 6.80 0.29 5.86
N ASP A 53 6.80 -0.51 4.79
CA ASP A 53 7.97 -0.80 3.97
C ASP A 53 8.51 0.46 3.27
N SER A 54 7.62 1.27 2.69
CA SER A 54 7.93 2.53 2.01
C SER A 54 8.62 3.53 2.95
N VAL A 55 8.05 3.78 4.14
CA VAL A 55 8.64 4.64 5.17
C VAL A 55 10.02 4.14 5.59
N GLU A 56 10.18 2.83 5.79
CA GLU A 56 11.46 2.27 6.22
C GLU A 56 12.54 2.33 5.12
N ARG A 57 12.17 2.25 3.83
CA ARG A 57 13.12 2.49 2.73
C ARG A 57 13.64 3.93 2.70
N CYS A 58 12.84 4.89 3.14
CA CYS A 58 13.22 6.30 3.26
C CYS A 58 14.09 6.60 4.50
N ARG A 59 14.26 5.65 5.42
CA ARG A 59 15.01 5.86 6.66
C ARG A 59 16.52 5.73 6.42
N ALA A 60 17.21 6.87 6.40
CA ALA A 60 18.67 6.87 6.41
C ALA A 60 19.23 6.37 7.77
N PRO A 61 20.42 5.75 7.81
CA PRO A 61 21.05 5.35 9.07
C PRO A 61 21.19 6.53 10.05
N GLY A 62 20.61 6.38 11.23
CA GLY A 62 20.63 7.42 12.27
C GLY A 62 19.66 8.59 12.07
N ALA A 63 18.78 8.55 11.06
CA ALA A 63 17.74 9.54 10.86
C ALA A 63 16.71 9.52 12.00
N ASP A 64 16.27 10.70 12.42
CA ASP A 64 15.12 10.85 13.30
C ASP A 64 13.78 10.73 12.53
N ALA A 65 12.67 10.73 13.25
CA ALA A 65 11.34 10.60 12.66
C ALA A 65 11.02 11.72 11.66
N LYS A 66 11.42 12.96 11.95
CA LYS A 66 11.19 14.09 11.06
C LYS A 66 11.96 13.92 9.75
N ALA A 67 13.25 13.61 9.82
CA ALA A 67 14.08 13.38 8.63
C ALA A 67 13.56 12.19 7.81
N THR A 68 13.06 11.15 8.47
CA THR A 68 12.44 9.99 7.81
C THR A 68 11.16 10.39 7.07
N LEU A 69 10.27 11.17 7.70
CA LEU A 69 9.04 11.66 7.05
C LEU A 69 9.34 12.66 5.93
N ASP A 70 10.28 13.59 6.14
CA ASP A 70 10.69 14.54 5.10
C ASP A 70 11.22 13.79 3.86
N ALA A 71 11.96 12.69 4.05
CA ALA A 71 12.40 11.82 2.96
C ALA A 71 11.24 11.03 2.34
N TRP A 72 10.31 10.52 3.13
CA TRP A 72 9.14 9.80 2.63
C TRP A 72 8.19 10.70 1.83
N PHE A 73 7.98 11.95 2.24
CA PHE A 73 7.24 12.91 1.42
C PHE A 73 7.98 13.30 0.13
N ALA A 74 9.30 13.12 0.06
CA ALA A 74 10.07 13.45 -1.13
C ALA A 74 10.21 12.29 -2.12
N TYR A 75 10.16 11.03 -1.65
CA TYR A 75 10.51 9.84 -2.45
C TYR A 75 9.67 8.60 -2.14
N GLY A 76 8.80 8.68 -1.14
CA GLY A 76 8.01 7.57 -0.67
C GLY A 76 6.72 7.41 -1.46
N GLU A 77 6.03 6.33 -1.10
CA GLU A 77 4.78 5.90 -1.71
C GLU A 77 3.77 5.64 -0.58
N ASP A 78 2.55 6.12 -0.77
CA ASP A 78 1.39 5.83 0.08
C ASP A 78 0.50 4.76 -0.55
N ALA A 79 -0.42 4.19 0.24
CA ALA A 79 -1.37 3.19 -0.22
C ALA A 79 -2.80 3.54 0.23
N GLU A 80 -3.72 3.66 -0.72
CA GLU A 80 -5.13 3.97 -0.50
C GLU A 80 -6.01 2.77 -0.84
N VAL A 81 -6.88 2.35 0.08
CA VAL A 81 -7.78 1.21 -0.11
C VAL A 81 -9.10 1.68 -0.71
N LEU A 82 -9.48 1.09 -1.84
CA LEU A 82 -10.74 1.32 -2.53
C LEU A 82 -11.76 0.21 -2.25
N GLY A 83 -13.05 0.56 -2.28
CA GLY A 83 -14.17 -0.37 -2.03
C GLY A 83 -14.53 -0.56 -0.56
N ALA A 84 -13.69 -0.14 0.39
CA ALA A 84 -13.91 -0.33 1.83
C ALA A 84 -14.59 0.85 2.56
N GLY A 85 -14.83 1.98 1.87
CA GLY A 85 -15.50 3.15 2.47
C GLY A 85 -14.81 3.64 3.75
N ASP A 86 -15.58 3.82 4.82
CA ASP A 86 -15.07 4.26 6.13
C ASP A 86 -14.22 3.19 6.86
N ASP A 87 -14.31 1.92 6.44
CA ASP A 87 -13.52 0.81 6.99
C ASP A 87 -12.13 0.69 6.32
N ALA A 88 -11.85 1.54 5.33
CA ALA A 88 -10.55 1.63 4.68
C ALA A 88 -9.47 2.10 5.67
N TRP A 89 -8.36 1.36 5.72
CA TRP A 89 -7.18 1.82 6.43
C TRP A 89 -6.58 3.05 5.72
N VAL A 90 -6.11 4.02 6.50
CA VAL A 90 -5.45 5.23 6.00
C VAL A 90 -4.12 5.46 6.71
N SER A 91 -3.08 5.76 5.94
CA SER A 91 -1.70 5.94 6.42
C SER A 91 -1.55 6.96 7.53
N ARG A 92 -2.28 8.08 7.46
CA ARG A 92 -2.26 9.16 8.44
C ARG A 92 -2.52 8.71 9.88
N SER A 93 -3.15 7.56 10.09
CA SER A 93 -3.45 7.01 11.41
C SER A 93 -2.20 6.46 12.12
N GLU A 94 -1.20 6.00 11.37
CA GLU A 94 -0.01 5.31 11.91
C GLU A 94 1.32 5.89 11.41
N LEU A 95 1.29 6.78 10.43
CA LEU A 95 2.49 7.30 9.76
C LEU A 95 3.53 7.87 10.74
N LYS A 96 3.07 8.58 11.78
CA LYS A 96 3.96 9.10 12.83
C LYS A 96 4.64 7.97 13.61
N ASP A 97 3.88 6.95 14.03
CA ASP A 97 4.42 5.83 14.79
C ASP A 97 5.41 5.03 13.94
N PHE A 98 5.15 4.90 12.64
CA PHE A 98 6.09 4.28 11.71
C PHE A 98 7.41 5.03 11.62
N ALA A 99 7.36 6.38 11.61
CA ALA A 99 8.56 7.21 11.57
C ALA A 99 9.32 7.19 12.91
N ASP A 100 8.61 7.20 14.03
CA ASP A 100 9.17 7.19 15.39
C ASP A 100 9.83 5.84 15.74
N THR A 101 9.30 4.73 15.21
CA THR A 101 9.77 3.38 15.56
C THR A 101 10.33 2.64 14.34
N PRO A 102 11.66 2.52 14.21
CA PRO A 102 12.28 1.71 13.16
C PRO A 102 11.78 0.26 13.18
N VAL A 103 11.69 -0.37 12.01
CA VAL A 103 11.29 -1.77 11.87
C VAL A 103 12.27 -2.67 12.62
N ARG A 104 11.73 -3.56 13.48
CA ARG A 104 12.52 -4.58 14.19
C ARG A 104 12.23 -5.99 13.69
N ASP A 105 11.02 -6.21 13.20
CA ASP A 105 10.57 -7.46 12.61
C ASP A 105 10.31 -7.26 11.11
N ALA A 106 10.96 -8.07 10.27
CA ALA A 106 10.80 -8.00 8.83
C ALA A 106 9.35 -8.28 8.38
N GLU A 107 8.57 -9.02 9.17
CA GLU A 107 7.17 -9.31 8.85
C GLU A 107 6.27 -8.07 8.89
N GLU A 108 6.65 -7.02 9.66
CA GLU A 108 5.90 -5.76 9.71
C GLU A 108 5.87 -5.02 8.36
N ARG A 109 6.88 -5.25 7.52
CA ARG A 109 7.04 -4.63 6.18
C ARG A 109 6.89 -5.65 5.05
N ASN A 110 6.61 -6.91 5.37
CA ASN A 110 6.47 -7.96 4.38
C ASN A 110 5.06 -7.90 3.76
N TRP A 111 4.87 -6.99 2.81
CA TRP A 111 3.62 -6.85 2.05
C TRP A 111 3.51 -7.87 0.91
N ARG A 112 4.64 -8.42 0.43
CA ARG A 112 4.68 -9.37 -0.68
C ARG A 112 3.88 -10.65 -0.40
N VAL A 113 3.90 -11.13 0.85
CA VAL A 113 3.08 -12.30 1.27
C VAL A 113 1.58 -12.02 1.27
N LEU A 114 1.17 -10.77 1.08
CA LEU A 114 -0.23 -10.34 0.98
C LEU A 114 -0.54 -9.84 -0.43
N ASP A 115 0.37 -9.97 -1.38
CA ASP A 115 0.19 -9.43 -2.72
C ASP A 115 -0.62 -10.43 -3.58
N PRO A 116 -1.87 -10.08 -3.96
CA PRO A 116 -2.74 -10.99 -4.72
C PRO A 116 -2.20 -11.31 -6.13
N ARG A 117 -1.18 -10.59 -6.60
CA ARG A 117 -0.53 -10.86 -7.89
C ARG A 117 0.37 -12.10 -7.86
N GLN A 118 0.82 -12.53 -6.68
CA GLN A 118 1.71 -13.70 -6.57
C GLN A 118 1.02 -15.01 -6.98
N ASP A 119 -0.29 -15.13 -6.74
CA ASP A 119 -1.06 -16.32 -7.10
C ASP A 119 -1.20 -16.49 -8.63
N GLU A 120 -0.93 -15.44 -9.43
CA GLU A 120 -1.01 -15.50 -10.91
C GLU A 120 0.26 -16.06 -11.55
N ASP A 121 1.43 -15.87 -10.92
CA ASP A 121 2.72 -16.35 -11.46
C ASP A 121 2.84 -17.89 -11.38
N ASP A 122 2.13 -18.55 -10.44
CA ASP A 122 2.15 -20.02 -10.27
C ASP A 122 1.21 -20.76 -11.27
N ASP A 123 0.22 -20.07 -11.86
CA ASP A 123 -0.76 -20.68 -12.79
C ASP A 123 -0.28 -20.70 -14.27
N GLU A 124 0.81 -20.01 -14.62
CA GLU A 124 1.34 -19.95 -16.00
C GLU A 124 2.38 -21.03 -16.36
N GLU A 125 2.81 -21.89 -15.42
CA GLU A 125 3.81 -22.95 -15.68
C GLU A 125 3.25 -24.33 -16.11
N GLU A 126 1.92 -24.49 -16.24
CA GLU A 126 1.27 -25.78 -16.53
C GLU A 126 0.82 -25.97 -18.01
N ASP A 127 1.54 -25.43 -19.01
CA ASP A 127 1.13 -25.60 -20.42
C ASP A 127 2.29 -25.80 -21.44
N GLU A 128 3.37 -26.50 -21.05
CA GLU A 128 4.30 -27.11 -22.03
C GLU A 128 4.65 -28.57 -21.65
N ALA A 129 3.85 -29.52 -22.16
CA ALA A 129 4.11 -30.97 -22.14
C ALA A 129 4.26 -31.56 -23.55
#